data_AF-A0A5K3G2H6-F1
#
_entry.id   AF-A0A5K3G2H6-F1
#
_cell.length_a   1.000
_cell.length_b   1.000
_cell.length_c   1.000
_cell.angle_alpha   90.00
_cell.angle_beta   90.00
_cell.angle_gamma   90.00
#
_symmetry.space_group_name_H-M   'P 1'
#
loop_
_entity.id
_entity.type
_entity.pdbx_description
1 polymer ?
#
loop_
_entity_poly.entity_id
_entity_poly.type
_entity_poly.pdbx_seq_one_letter_code
_entity_poly.pdbx_strand_id
1 'polypeptide(L)'
;ITADELEQRLNQSICHYGSPLYFFKPHTSDNVNAMPGLMYSLDYGRRLASWNTTLNIKLECECSLVTAKAFGFFGPYISAGDLDVELAGREVVSFEALNRTGSVFLKKTEVKAASSDNTEGSWNHWCSKRIAFSAALTKLSTLLATTL
;
A
#
# COMPACT_ATOMS: atom_id res chain seq x y z
N ILE A 1 9.14 9.94 -6.47
CA ILE A 1 8.80 10.22 -5.05
C ILE A 1 10.06 10.08 -4.20
N THR A 2 10.36 11.08 -3.38
CA THR A 2 11.43 11.04 -2.37
C THR A 2 10.96 10.30 -1.11
N ALA A 3 11.87 10.03 -0.16
CA ALA A 3 11.49 9.38 1.10
C ALA A 3 10.55 10.26 1.95
N ASP A 4 10.79 11.58 1.98
CA ASP A 4 9.98 12.53 2.74
C ASP A 4 8.59 12.70 2.11
N GLU A 5 8.51 12.80 0.79
CA GLU A 5 7.24 12.82 0.06
C GLU A 5 6.44 11.53 0.31
N LEU A 6 7.10 10.38 0.30
CA LEU A 6 6.46 9.10 0.58
C LEU A 6 5.95 9.02 2.02
N GLU A 7 6.72 9.50 2.99
CA GLU A 7 6.26 9.56 4.38
C GLU A 7 5.01 10.46 4.52
N GLN A 8 4.98 11.60 3.82
CA GLN A 8 3.82 12.48 3.79
C GLN A 8 2.59 11.80 3.16
N ARG A 9 2.76 11.09 2.04
CA ARG A 9 1.70 10.30 1.41
C ARG A 9 1.16 9.21 2.34
N LEU A 10 2.04 8.50 3.04
CA LEU A 10 1.65 7.51 4.04
C LEU A 10 0.84 8.13 5.17
N ASN A 11 1.28 9.30 5.67
CA ASN A 11 0.54 10.02 6.70
C ASN A 11 -0.86 10.42 6.23
N GLN A 12 -0.98 10.99 5.02
CA GLN A 12 -2.27 11.33 4.42
C GLN A 12 -3.16 10.11 4.26
N SER A 13 -2.60 8.99 3.82
CA SER A 13 -3.36 7.78 3.48
C SER A 13 -3.82 6.99 4.69
N ILE A 14 -2.95 6.86 5.68
CA ILE A 14 -3.15 5.98 6.84
C ILE A 14 -3.82 6.75 7.98
N CYS A 15 -3.51 8.04 8.13
CA CYS A 15 -3.95 8.84 9.28
C CYS A 15 -5.10 9.79 8.94
N HIS A 16 -5.08 10.40 7.75
CA HIS A 16 -6.02 11.47 7.40
C HIS A 16 -7.00 11.12 6.28
N TYR A 17 -6.98 9.89 5.78
CA TYR A 17 -7.84 9.40 4.68
C TYR A 17 -7.77 10.24 3.40
N GLY A 18 -6.72 11.04 3.22
CA GLY A 18 -6.59 11.99 2.10
C GLY A 18 -6.28 11.31 0.76
N SER A 19 -5.72 10.10 0.79
CA SER A 19 -5.45 9.30 -0.41
C SER A 19 -5.49 7.81 -0.07
N PRO A 20 -6.31 6.99 -0.73
CA PRO A 20 -6.21 5.55 -0.60
C PRO A 20 -4.82 5.02 -1.00
N LEU A 21 -4.31 4.06 -0.22
CA LEU A 21 -3.11 3.28 -0.54
C LEU A 21 -3.53 1.84 -0.82
N TYR A 22 -3.02 1.30 -1.92
CA TYR A 22 -3.20 -0.09 -2.33
C TYR A 22 -1.85 -0.75 -2.54
N PHE A 23 -1.81 -2.07 -2.40
CA PHE A 23 -0.66 -2.88 -2.78
C PHE A 23 -1.07 -3.89 -3.83
N PHE A 24 -0.17 -4.16 -4.75
CA PHE A 24 -0.40 -5.11 -5.82
C PHE A 24 0.79 -6.05 -5.93
N LYS A 25 0.47 -7.35 -5.99
CA LYS A 25 1.42 -8.42 -6.29
C LYS A 25 1.02 -9.05 -7.63
N PRO A 26 1.81 -8.87 -8.69
CA PRO A 26 1.57 -9.53 -9.96
C PRO A 26 1.58 -11.06 -9.83
N HIS A 27 0.74 -11.73 -10.61
CA HIS A 27 0.96 -13.12 -10.98
C HIS A 27 1.98 -13.19 -12.11
N THR A 28 2.60 -14.36 -12.32
CA THR A 28 3.41 -14.60 -13.52
C THR A 28 2.54 -14.36 -14.75
N SER A 29 2.82 -13.31 -15.51
CA SER A 29 2.09 -12.93 -16.71
C SER A 29 3.07 -12.39 -17.74
N ASP A 30 2.94 -12.86 -18.97
CA ASP A 30 3.70 -12.37 -20.12
C ASP A 30 3.03 -11.13 -20.75
N ASN A 31 1.82 -10.76 -20.28
CA ASN A 31 1.09 -9.61 -20.79
C ASN A 31 1.43 -8.33 -19.99
N VAL A 32 2.16 -7.44 -20.65
CA VAL A 32 2.63 -6.16 -20.11
C VAL A 32 1.49 -5.16 -19.89
N ASN A 33 0.43 -5.23 -20.68
CA ASN A 33 -0.67 -4.26 -20.67
C ASN A 33 -1.80 -4.65 -19.71
N ALA A 34 -1.93 -5.94 -19.41
CA ALA A 34 -2.94 -6.49 -18.53
C ALA A 34 -2.28 -7.47 -17.57
N MET A 35 -2.04 -7.01 -16.34
CA MET A 35 -1.29 -7.74 -15.34
C MET A 35 -2.25 -8.34 -14.31
N PRO A 36 -2.59 -9.64 -14.39
CA PRO A 36 -3.35 -10.29 -13.33
C PRO A 36 -2.52 -10.35 -12.05
N GLY A 37 -3.17 -10.25 -10.90
CA GLY A 37 -2.49 -10.29 -9.62
C GLY A 37 -3.43 -10.19 -8.43
N LEU A 38 -2.81 -10.10 -7.25
CA LEU A 38 -3.50 -9.98 -5.98
C LEU A 38 -3.42 -8.53 -5.49
N MET A 39 -4.58 -7.90 -5.36
CA MET A 39 -4.74 -6.57 -4.77
C MET A 39 -4.88 -6.67 -3.26
N TYR A 40 -4.33 -5.71 -2.54
CA TYR A 40 -4.54 -5.51 -1.11
C TYR A 40 -5.00 -4.07 -0.85
N SER A 41 -6.03 -3.92 -0.02
CA SER A 41 -6.51 -2.62 0.43
C SER A 41 -6.56 -2.56 1.95
N LEU A 42 -6.35 -1.35 2.48
CA LEU A 42 -6.42 -1.04 3.89
C LEU A 42 -7.82 -0.50 4.19
N ASP A 43 -8.72 -1.37 4.61
CA ASP A 43 -10.15 -1.07 4.77
C ASP A 43 -10.54 -0.81 6.23
N TYR A 44 -11.55 0.06 6.43
CA TYR A 44 -12.20 0.42 7.70
C TYR A 44 -11.32 0.32 8.96
N GLY A 45 -10.27 1.13 9.01
CA GLY A 45 -9.41 1.31 10.18
C GLY A 45 -8.49 0.14 10.52
N ARG A 46 -8.90 -1.14 10.43
CA ARG A 46 -8.01 -2.22 10.92
C ARG A 46 -7.97 -3.47 10.05
N ARG A 47 -8.67 -3.49 8.92
CA ARG A 47 -8.80 -4.70 8.10
C ARG A 47 -7.93 -4.60 6.86
N LEU A 48 -7.23 -5.70 6.58
CA LEU A 48 -6.57 -5.92 5.30
C LEU A 48 -7.51 -6.75 4.44
N ALA A 49 -8.05 -6.16 3.37
CA ALA A 49 -8.83 -6.90 2.38
C ALA A 49 -7.94 -7.23 1.18
N SER A 50 -8.19 -8.38 0.53
CA SER A 50 -7.48 -8.78 -0.67
C SER A 50 -8.38 -9.54 -1.65
N TRP A 51 -8.18 -9.32 -2.93
CA TRP A 51 -8.91 -9.99 -4.01
C TRP A 51 -8.07 -10.07 -5.29
N ASN A 52 -8.39 -11.03 -6.15
CA ASN A 52 -7.76 -11.14 -7.46
C ASN A 52 -8.32 -10.07 -8.39
N THR A 53 -7.44 -9.40 -9.15
CA THR A 53 -7.81 -8.40 -10.14
C THR A 53 -6.81 -8.43 -11.30
N THR A 54 -7.20 -7.84 -12.42
CA THR A 54 -6.30 -7.47 -13.50
C THR A 54 -6.00 -5.98 -13.40
N LEU A 55 -4.72 -5.63 -13.50
CA LEU A 55 -4.26 -4.25 -13.49
C LEU A 55 -3.89 -3.87 -14.92
N ASN A 56 -4.61 -2.89 -15.48
CA ASN A 56 -4.39 -2.40 -16.82
C ASN A 56 -3.38 -1.25 -16.81
N ILE A 57 -2.27 -1.46 -17.51
CA ILE A 57 -1.17 -0.52 -17.65
C ILE A 57 -1.29 0.09 -19.04
N LYS A 58 -1.55 1.40 -19.13
CA LYS A 58 -1.42 2.12 -20.40
C LYS A 58 0.08 2.33 -20.69
N LEU A 59 0.46 2.21 -21.97
CA LEU A 59 1.83 2.18 -22.50
C LEU A 59 2.80 3.26 -21.95
N GLU A 60 2.28 4.35 -21.38
CA GLU A 60 3.08 5.45 -20.83
C GLU A 60 3.73 5.14 -19.46
N CYS A 61 3.41 4.02 -18.80
CA CYS A 61 3.92 3.65 -17.47
C CYS A 61 4.89 2.44 -17.46
N GLU A 62 5.34 1.95 -18.62
CA GLU A 62 5.78 0.55 -18.80
C GLU A 62 7.12 0.14 -18.15
N CYS A 63 8.10 1.00 -17.93
CA CYS A 63 9.46 0.46 -17.80
C CYS A 63 9.87 -0.09 -16.41
N SER A 64 9.27 0.34 -15.30
CA SER A 64 9.74 -0.06 -13.94
C SER A 64 8.80 -1.02 -13.20
N LEU A 65 7.56 -1.15 -13.65
CA LEU A 65 6.52 -1.95 -12.98
C LEU A 65 6.53 -3.41 -13.38
N VAL A 66 6.87 -3.69 -14.63
CA VAL A 66 6.82 -5.02 -15.23
C VAL A 66 7.84 -5.96 -14.58
N THR A 67 8.92 -5.42 -14.02
CA THR A 67 9.94 -6.16 -13.30
C THR A 67 9.71 -6.22 -11.79
N ALA A 68 8.72 -5.49 -11.26
CA ALA A 68 8.47 -5.40 -9.84
C ALA A 68 7.72 -6.64 -9.33
N LYS A 69 8.31 -7.35 -8.36
CA LYS A 69 7.65 -8.50 -7.71
C LYS A 69 6.41 -8.10 -6.89
N ALA A 70 6.38 -6.85 -6.43
CA ALA A 70 5.23 -6.19 -5.80
C ALA A 70 5.46 -4.67 -5.83
N PHE A 71 4.38 -3.91 -5.76
CA PHE A 71 4.41 -2.46 -5.63
C PHE A 71 3.19 -1.96 -4.86
N GLY A 72 3.21 -0.70 -4.46
CA GLY A 72 2.01 -0.02 -3.99
C GLY A 72 1.73 1.21 -4.81
N PHE A 73 0.53 1.74 -4.66
CA PHE A 73 0.16 2.95 -5.36
C PHE A 73 -0.91 3.74 -4.59
N PHE A 74 -0.85 5.05 -4.77
CA PHE A 74 -1.81 6.02 -4.26
C PHE A 74 -2.71 6.49 -5.38
N GLY A 75 -3.96 6.80 -5.08
CA GLY A 75 -4.85 7.40 -6.06
C GLY A 75 -6.33 7.25 -5.74
N PRO A 76 -7.20 7.41 -6.75
CA PRO A 76 -8.65 7.30 -6.59
C PRO A 76 -9.08 6.01 -5.93
N TYR A 77 -10.23 6.05 -5.26
CA TYR A 77 -10.82 4.86 -4.63
C TYR A 77 -11.03 3.73 -5.66
N ILE A 78 -10.74 2.50 -5.23
CA ILE A 78 -11.03 1.24 -5.90
C ILE A 78 -11.97 0.47 -4.97
N SER A 79 -13.05 -0.06 -5.52
CA SER A 79 -14.00 -0.86 -4.76
C SER A 79 -13.40 -2.24 -4.49
N ALA A 80 -13.60 -2.74 -3.27
CA ALA A 80 -13.15 -4.09 -2.95
C ALA A 80 -13.88 -5.10 -3.84
N GLY A 81 -13.11 -5.94 -4.56
CA GLY A 81 -13.64 -6.93 -5.49
C GLY A 81 -13.66 -6.51 -6.95
N ASP A 82 -13.23 -5.28 -7.29
CA ASP A 82 -13.07 -4.86 -8.69
C ASP A 82 -12.11 -5.82 -9.42
N LEU A 83 -12.56 -6.34 -10.56
CA LEU A 83 -11.83 -7.35 -11.35
C LEU A 83 -10.86 -6.73 -12.36
N ASP A 84 -11.04 -5.45 -12.66
CA ASP A 84 -10.28 -4.67 -13.61
C ASP A 84 -10.00 -3.29 -13.01
N VAL A 85 -8.71 -2.93 -12.91
CA VAL A 85 -8.25 -1.68 -12.32
C VAL A 85 -7.28 -0.99 -13.26
N GLU A 86 -7.60 0.24 -13.65
CA GLU A 86 -6.71 1.10 -14.42
C GLU A 86 -5.65 1.76 -13.52
N LEU A 87 -4.38 1.70 -13.95
CA LEU A 87 -3.27 2.34 -13.24
C LEU A 87 -3.11 3.83 -13.57
N ALA A 88 -3.69 4.30 -14.67
CA ALA A 88 -3.58 5.69 -15.10
C ALA A 88 -4.05 6.66 -14.01
N GLY A 89 -3.30 7.76 -13.82
CA GLY A 89 -3.59 8.76 -12.79
C GLY A 89 -3.28 8.32 -11.36
N ARG A 90 -2.57 7.20 -11.16
CA ARG A 90 -2.13 6.72 -9.85
C ARG A 90 -0.63 6.92 -9.67
N GLU A 91 -0.23 7.28 -8.45
CA GLU A 91 1.18 7.44 -8.09
C GLU A 91 1.74 6.10 -7.62
N VAL A 92 2.65 5.53 -8.40
CA VAL A 92 3.22 4.21 -8.19
C VAL A 92 4.51 4.30 -7.38
N VAL A 93 4.68 3.38 -6.43
CA VAL A 93 5.85 3.30 -5.56
C VAL A 93 6.33 1.85 -5.45
N SER A 94 7.64 1.64 -5.57
CA SER A 94 8.21 0.31 -5.40
C SER A 94 7.94 -0.24 -3.99
N PHE A 95 7.78 -1.55 -3.88
CA PHE A 95 7.59 -2.18 -2.58
C PHE A 95 8.79 -1.97 -1.65
N GLU A 96 10.01 -1.93 -2.19
CA GLU A 96 11.22 -1.68 -1.39
C GLU A 96 11.19 -0.30 -0.72
N ALA A 97 10.86 0.74 -1.48
CA ALA A 97 10.73 2.10 -0.94
C ALA A 97 9.59 2.17 0.09
N LEU A 98 8.45 1.55 -0.19
CA LEU A 98 7.34 1.44 0.76
C LEU A 98 7.71 0.71 2.04
N ASN A 99 8.46 -0.39 1.95
CA ASN A 99 8.87 -1.17 3.11
C ASN A 99 9.88 -0.39 3.97
N ARG A 100 10.87 0.25 3.35
CA ARG A 100 11.86 1.08 4.04
C ARG A 100 11.22 2.27 4.73
N THR A 101 10.49 3.11 3.99
CA THR A 101 9.86 4.32 4.54
C THR A 101 8.70 3.96 5.46
N GLY A 102 7.92 2.94 5.12
CA GLY A 102 6.83 2.42 5.94
C GLY A 102 7.28 1.93 7.31
N SER A 103 8.44 1.27 7.39
CA SER A 103 9.02 0.84 8.66
C SER A 103 9.41 2.03 9.56
N VAL A 104 9.97 3.10 8.97
CA VAL A 104 10.30 4.34 9.70
C VAL A 104 9.03 5.03 10.18
N PHE A 105 8.04 5.13 9.29
CA PHE A 105 6.73 5.71 9.59
C PHE A 105 6.05 4.97 10.75
N LEU A 106 6.00 3.64 10.72
CA LEU A 106 5.43 2.80 11.78
C LEU A 106 6.09 3.09 13.13
N LYS A 107 7.43 3.08 13.20
CA LYS A 107 8.18 3.41 14.42
C LYS A 107 7.83 4.79 14.96
N LYS A 108 7.79 5.82 14.10
CA LYS A 108 7.40 7.18 14.49
C LYS A 108 5.98 7.22 15.07
N THR A 109 5.05 6.49 14.46
CA THR A 109 3.66 6.42 14.95
C THR A 109 3.51 5.61 16.24
N GLU A 110 4.39 4.64 16.52
CA GLU A 110 4.41 3.89 17.78
C GLU A 110 4.93 4.74 18.93
N VAL A 111 6.08 5.41 18.75
CA VAL A 111 6.67 6.33 19.74
C VAL A 111 5.67 7.40 20.13
N LYS A 112 5.05 8.02 19.12
CA LYS A 112 4.09 9.08 19.36
C LYS A 112 2.82 8.56 20.07
N ALA A 113 2.35 7.34 19.76
CA ALA A 113 1.23 6.72 20.49
C ALA A 113 1.56 6.40 21.96
N ALA A 114 2.81 6.01 22.26
CA ALA A 114 3.27 5.80 23.63
C ALA A 114 3.43 7.10 24.43
N SER A 115 3.59 8.24 23.74
CA SER A 115 3.74 9.56 24.36
C SER A 115 2.44 10.32 24.61
N SER A 116 1.32 9.92 23.99
CA SER A 116 0.02 10.56 24.27
C SER A 116 -0.56 10.01 25.56
N ASP A 117 -0.86 10.90 26.51
CA ASP A 117 -1.48 10.57 27.80
C ASP A 117 -2.65 9.58 27.66
N ASN A 118 -2.61 8.55 28.51
CA ASN A 118 -3.48 7.37 28.57
C ASN A 118 -4.93 7.70 28.97
N THR A 119 -5.60 8.59 28.25
CA THR A 119 -7.06 8.69 28.32
C THR A 119 -7.66 7.73 27.30
N GLU A 120 -8.46 6.77 27.76
CA GLU A 120 -9.04 5.64 26.99
C GLU A 120 -9.80 6.05 25.70
N GLY A 121 -10.09 7.34 25.51
CA GLY A 121 -10.64 7.89 24.26
C GLY A 121 -9.63 8.24 23.16
N SER A 122 -8.33 8.37 23.46
CA SER A 122 -7.31 8.90 22.52
C SER A 122 -6.69 7.86 21.59
N TRP A 123 -6.73 6.57 21.94
CA TRP A 123 -6.15 5.48 21.14
C TRP A 123 -6.75 5.40 19.72
N ASN A 124 -8.01 5.79 19.55
CA ASN A 124 -8.72 5.72 18.27
C ASN A 124 -8.42 6.89 17.31
N HIS A 125 -7.65 7.89 17.73
CA HIS A 125 -7.26 9.03 16.88
C HIS A 125 -5.88 8.89 16.25
N TRP A 126 -5.13 7.85 16.61
CA TRP A 126 -3.86 7.51 15.98
C TRP A 126 -4.12 6.81 14.65
N CYS A 127 -3.23 7.05 13.68
CA CYS A 127 -3.37 6.70 12.28
C CYS A 127 -4.28 5.49 12.04
N SER A 128 -5.51 5.78 11.60
CA SER A 128 -6.61 4.84 11.66
C SER A 128 -6.23 3.45 11.14
N LYS A 129 -5.51 3.37 10.01
CA LYS A 129 -5.14 2.16 9.27
C LYS A 129 -3.77 1.55 9.61
N ARG A 130 -3.10 1.98 10.69
CA ARG A 130 -1.72 1.57 11.02
C ARG A 130 -1.54 0.05 11.09
N ILE A 131 -2.49 -0.63 11.75
CA ILE A 131 -2.43 -2.10 11.95
C ILE A 131 -2.55 -2.82 10.60
N ALA A 132 -3.51 -2.42 9.77
CA ALA A 132 -3.70 -3.00 8.45
C ALA A 132 -2.48 -2.76 7.55
N PHE A 133 -1.89 -1.56 7.61
CA PHE A 133 -0.68 -1.22 6.87
C PHE A 133 0.50 -2.11 7.27
N SER A 134 0.75 -2.25 8.58
CA SER A 134 1.81 -3.14 9.10
C SER A 134 1.60 -4.58 8.64
N ALA A 135 0.37 -5.10 8.75
CA ALA A 135 0.05 -6.45 8.29
C ALA A 135 0.28 -6.65 6.78
N ALA A 136 -0.03 -5.65 5.94
CA ALA A 136 0.22 -5.70 4.51
C ALA A 136 1.73 -5.78 4.19
N LEU A 137 2.54 -4.93 4.83
CA LEU A 137 4.00 -4.92 4.66
C LEU A 137 4.63 -6.26 5.06
N THR A 138 4.23 -6.81 6.22
CA THR A 138 4.72 -8.12 6.67
C THR A 138 4.35 -9.23 5.68
N LYS A 139 3.07 -9.30 5.28
CA LYS A 139 2.58 -10.36 4.39
C LYS A 139 3.29 -10.34 3.04
N LEU A 140 3.47 -9.17 2.43
CA LEU A 140 4.18 -9.04 1.16
C LEU A 140 5.67 -9.36 1.31
N SER A 141 6.32 -8.89 2.39
CA SER A 141 7.73 -9.21 2.64
C SER A 141 7.98 -10.71 2.76
N THR A 142 7.12 -11.43 3.51
CA THR A 142 7.21 -12.90 3.64
C THR A 142 7.04 -13.59 2.29
N LEU A 143 6.04 -13.19 1.51
CA LEU A 143 5.78 -13.77 0.19
C LEU A 143 6.92 -13.56 -0.80
N LEU A 144 7.64 -12.43 -0.69
CA LEU A 144 8.79 -12.12 -1.53
C LEU A 144 10.04 -12.90 -1.08
N ALA A 145 10.23 -13.09 0.22
CA ALA A 145 11.35 -13.88 0.77
C ALA A 145 11.28 -15.37 0.40
N THR A 146 10.07 -15.94 0.26
CA THR A 146 9.87 -17.34 -0.14
C THR A 146 10.05 -17.60 -1.65
N THR A 147 10.35 -16.58 -2.45
CA THR A 147 10.56 -16.70 -3.92
C THR A 147 12.04 -16.59 -4.32
N LEU A 148 12.94 -17.06 -3.45
CA LEU A 148 14.37 -17.20 -3.67
C LEU A 148 14.76 -18.68 -3.70
#